data_AF-A0A1T5CG21-F1
#
_entry.id   AF-A0A1T5CG21-F1
#
_cell.length_a   1.000
_cell.length_b   1.000
_cell.length_c   1.000
_cell.angle_alpha   90.00
_cell.angle_beta   90.00
_cell.angle_gamma   90.00
#
_symmetry.space_group_name_H-M   'P 1'
#
loop_
_entity.id
_entity.type
_entity.pdbx_description
1 polymer ?
#
loop_
_entity_poly.entity_id
_entity_poly.type
_entity_poly.pdbx_seq_one_letter_code
_entity_poly.pdbx_strand_id
1 'polypeptide(L)' 'MFRKLHLYSPIVSAILFVILVFMNYLGYWTADRFIQILFFFIMIVSVFNAGIRTETILKSRGKIESSR' A
#
# COMPACT_ATOMS: atom_id res chain seq x y z
N MET A 1 7.82 18.49 -10.83
CA MET A 1 7.99 17.99 -9.45
C MET A 1 6.76 17.21 -8.95
N PHE A 2 5.52 17.70 -9.14
CA PHE A 2 4.27 17.06 -8.70
C PHE A 2 3.96 15.65 -9.26
N ARG A 3 4.36 15.32 -10.50
CA ARG A 3 4.07 14.00 -11.10
C ARG A 3 4.75 12.81 -10.38
N LYS A 4 5.95 13.00 -9.82
CA LYS A 4 6.67 11.94 -9.10
C LYS A 4 6.04 11.66 -7.72
N LEU A 5 5.60 12.70 -7.00
CA LEU A 5 4.90 12.56 -5.72
C LEU A 5 3.64 11.70 -5.83
N HIS A 6 2.88 11.89 -6.91
CA HIS A 6 1.69 11.09 -7.13
C HIS A 6 2.04 9.60 -7.30
N LEU A 7 3.14 9.25 -7.97
CA LEU A 7 3.57 7.87 -8.20
C LEU A 7 4.03 7.13 -6.93
N TYR A 8 4.76 7.80 -6.03
CA TYR A 8 5.29 7.18 -4.80
C TYR A 8 4.31 7.20 -3.61
N SER A 9 3.36 8.14 -3.60
CA SER A 9 2.30 8.25 -2.58
C SER A 9 1.60 6.94 -2.19
N PRO A 10 1.14 6.07 -3.11
CA PRO A 10 0.41 4.84 -2.75
C PRO A 10 1.30 3.79 -2.08
N ILE A 11 2.58 3.72 -2.46
CA ILE A 11 3.54 2.79 -1.85
C ILE A 11 3.82 3.22 -0.41
N VAL A 12 4.06 4.51 -0.19
CA VAL A 12 4.26 5.08 1.15
C VAL A 12 2.99 4.87 2.01
N SER A 13 1.80 5.11 1.44
CA SER A 13 0.53 4.88 2.13
C SER A 13 0.35 3.41 2.53
N ALA A 14 0.65 2.47 1.62
CA ALA A 14 0.56 1.04 1.92
C ALA A 14 1.49 0.65 3.07
N ILE A 15 2.75 1.11 3.05
CA ILE A 15 3.71 0.86 4.13
C ILE A 15 3.20 1.44 5.47
N LEU A 16 2.65 2.66 5.45
CA LEU A 16 2.10 3.29 6.65
C LEU A 16 0.93 2.48 7.24
N PHE A 17 0.00 2.04 6.40
CA PHE A 17 -1.14 1.23 6.82
C PHE A 17 -0.72 -0.13 7.37
N VAL A 18 0.29 -0.77 6.76
CA VAL A 18 0.86 -2.01 7.29
C VAL A 18 1.43 -1.78 8.69
N ILE A 19 2.25 -0.74 8.88
CA ILE A 19 2.84 -0.42 10.19
C ILE A 19 1.75 -0.15 11.23
N LEU A 20 0.73 0.65 10.89
CA LEU A 20 -0.38 0.99 11.79
C LEU A 20 -1.15 -0.26 12.26
N VAL A 21 -1.47 -1.15 11.33
CA VAL A 21 -2.18 -2.40 11.63
C VAL A 21 -1.32 -3.31 12.50
N PHE A 22 -0.03 -3.46 12.18
CA PHE A 22 0.90 -4.25 13.00
C PHE A 22 1.09 -3.66 14.39
N MET A 23 1.19 -2.34 14.52
CA MET A 23 1.26 -1.66 15.82
C MET A 23 0.01 -1.92 16.65
N ASN A 24 -1.17 -1.95 16.03
CA ASN A 24 -2.42 -2.30 16.72
C ASN A 24 -2.40 -3.76 17.19
N TYR A 25 -1.91 -4.69 16.36
CA TYR A 25 -1.80 -6.11 16.74
C TYR A 25 -0.76 -6.39 17.83
N LEU A 26 0.34 -5.64 17.85
CA LEU A 26 1.39 -5.75 18.87
C LEU A 26 1.01 -5.04 20.18
N GLY A 27 -0.15 -4.37 20.24
CA GLY A 27 -0.63 -3.69 21.44
C GLY A 27 0.01 -2.33 21.71
N TYR A 28 0.70 -1.73 20.74
CA TYR A 28 1.25 -0.37 20.88
C TYR A 28 0.15 0.70 20.95
N TRP A 29 -1.00 0.42 20.35
CA TRP A 29 -2.20 1.24 20.49
C TRP A 29 -3.44 0.36 20.43
N THR A 30 -4.52 0.83 21.03
CA THR A 30 -5.80 0.11 21.09
C THR A 30 -6.85 0.89 20.33
N ALA A 31 -7.58 0.20 19.47
CA ALA A 31 -8.74 0.73 18.77
C ALA A 31 -9.94 -0.19 19.01
N ASP A 32 -11.15 0.35 18.84
CA ASP A 32 -12.36 -0.47 18.86
C ASP A 32 -12.27 -1.59 17.82
N ARG A 33 -12.89 -2.76 18.10
CA ARG A 33 -12.87 -3.91 17.19
C ARG A 33 -13.34 -3.55 15.78
N PHE A 34 -14.33 -2.66 15.67
CA PHE A 34 -14.81 -2.19 14.37
C PHE A 34 -13.72 -1.41 13.61
N ILE A 35 -13.00 -0.54 14.31
CA ILE A 35 -11.90 0.26 13.75
C ILE A 35 -10.75 -0.65 13.32
N GLN A 36 -10.39 -1.65 14.13
CA GLN A 36 -9.34 -2.61 13.77
C GLN A 36 -9.64 -3.35 12.46
N ILE A 37 -10.87 -3.83 12.31
CA ILE A 37 -11.33 -4.52 11.10
C ILE A 37 -11.29 -3.56 9.90
N LEU A 38 -11.76 -2.33 10.07
CA LEU A 38 -11.75 -1.31 9.02
C LEU A 38 -10.31 -1.02 8.54
N PHE A 39 -9.38 -0.81 9.48
CA PHE A 39 -7.96 -0.57 9.16
C PHE A 39 -7.31 -1.76 8.46
N PHE A 40 -7.68 -2.99 8.83
CA PHE A 40 -7.20 -4.20 8.16
C PHE A 40 -7.62 -4.24 6.69
N PHE A 41 -8.90 -3.96 6.38
CA PHE A 41 -9.37 -3.91 4.99
C PHE A 41 -8.71 -2.77 4.19
N ILE A 42 -8.56 -1.58 4.80
CA ILE A 42 -7.90 -0.44 4.14
C ILE A 42 -6.43 -0.76 3.85
N MET A 43 -5.74 -1.47 4.74
CA MET A 43 -4.38 -1.95 4.52
C MET A 43 -4.31 -2.87 3.31
N ILE A 44 -5.21 -3.86 3.20
CA ILE A 44 -5.28 -4.76 2.03
C ILE A 44 -5.44 -3.96 0.75
N VAL A 45 -6.45 -3.08 0.67
CA VAL A 45 -6.71 -2.26 -0.53
C VAL A 45 -5.49 -1.40 -0.89
N SER A 46 -4.82 -0.83 0.12
CA SER A 46 -3.62 -0.01 -0.10
C SER A 46 -2.47 -0.82 -0.69
N VAL A 47 -2.23 -2.04 -0.20
CA VAL A 47 -1.20 -2.95 -0.74
C VAL A 47 -1.51 -3.33 -2.18
N PHE A 48 -2.75 -3.68 -2.51
CA PHE A 48 -3.15 -3.97 -3.89
C PHE A 48 -2.94 -2.77 -4.82
N ASN A 49 -3.35 -1.57 -4.39
CA ASN A 49 -3.18 -0.35 -5.17
C ASN A 49 -1.68 -0.03 -5.41
N ALA A 50 -0.83 -0.24 -4.40
CA ALA A 50 0.62 -0.12 -4.54
C ALA A 50 1.18 -1.16 -5.53
N GLY A 51 0.69 -2.39 -5.50
CA GLY A 51 1.05 -3.46 -6.44
C GLY A 51 0.73 -3.13 -7.89
N ILE A 52 -0.53 -2.76 -8.18
CA ILE A 52 -0.99 -2.40 -9.54
C ILE A 52 -0.19 -1.22 -10.11
N ARG A 53 0.10 -0.21 -9.28
CA ARG A 53 0.95 0.91 -9.73
C ARG A 53 2.40 0.51 -9.93
N THR A 54 2.93 -0.40 -9.13
CA THR A 54 4.27 -0.95 -9.33
C THR A 54 4.36 -1.71 -10.66
N GLU A 55 3.36 -2.53 -10.99
CA GLU A 55 3.24 -3.20 -12.27
C GLU A 55 3.21 -2.19 -13.44
N THR A 56 2.41 -1.13 -13.33
CA THR A 56 2.35 -0.05 -14.33
C THR A 56 3.71 0.65 -14.51
N ILE A 57 4.45 0.88 -13.42
CA ILE A 57 5.80 1.48 -13.45
C ILE A 57 6.80 0.52 -14.09
N LEU A 58 6.73 -0.78 -13.81
CA LEU A 58 7.62 -1.78 -14.39
C LEU A 58 7.36 -1.99 -15.89
N LYS A 59 6.07 -2.01 -16.30
CA LYS A 59 5.65 -2.09 -17.71
C LYS A 59 6.09 -0.86 -18.51
N SER A 60 5.88 0.35 -17.97
CA SER A 60 6.29 1.59 -18.64
C SER A 60 7.81 1.80 -18.73
N ARG A 61 8.60 1.07 -17.92
CA ARG A 61 10.07 1.07 -17.99
C ARG A 61 10.65 -0.03 -18.89
N GLY A 62 9.83 -0.77 -19.63
CA GLY A 62 10.29 -1.87 -20.50
C GLY A 62 10.88 -3.07 -19.74
N LYS A 63 10.65 -3.17 -18.42
CA LYS A 63 11.08 -4.33 -17.61
C LYS A 63 10.11 -5.51 -17.69
N ILE A 64 8.90 -5.27 -18.19
CA ILE A 64 7.88 -6.29 -18.47
C ILE A 64 7.51 -6.17 -19.95
N GLU A 65 8.48 -6.44 -20.81
CA GLU A 65 8.23 -6.83 -22.20
C GLU A 65 9.06 -8.09 -22.44
N SER A 66 8.42 -9.10 -23.03
CA SER A 66 8.93 -10.46 -23.25
C SER A 66 8.80 -11.45 -22.08
N SER A 67 7.57 -11.84 -21.78
CA SER A 67 7.25 -13.27 -21.85
C SER A 67 5.81 -13.41 -22.33
N ARG A 68 5.73 -13.49 -23.67
CA ARG A 68 4.62 -13.85 -24.57
C ARG A 68 3.23 -13.97 -23.96
#